data_AF-A0A239LSG9-F1
#
_entry.id   AF-A0A239LSG9-F1
#
_cell.length_a   1.000
_cell.length_b   1.000
_cell.length_c   1.000
_cell.angle_alpha   90.00
_cell.angle_beta   90.00
_cell.angle_gamma   90.00
#
_symmetry.space_group_name_H-M   'P 1'
#
loop_
_entity.id
_entity.type
_entity.pdbx_description
1 polymer ?
#
loop_
_entity_poly.entity_id
_entity_poly.type
_entity_poly.pdbx_seq_one_letter_code
_entity_poly.pdbx_strand_id
1 'polypeptide(L)'
;MSQSKSRSYGRILWVGAPVLGMFAGYGAWLLVVNARAYCDAAFEPGQKLGLVVVELPASVIGYGLCALVVHGAGWIATFRAPTLLRVCVPLLLVVTALALLADWYFMVEGTPDGYPGDSGLCPPSNIPPWWPGWLPA
;
A
#
# COMPACT_ATOMS: atom_id res chain seq x y z
N MET A 1 9.88 -31.15 21.90
CA MET A 1 8.60 -30.47 21.55
C MET A 1 8.69 -28.94 21.40
N SER A 2 9.64 -28.23 22.02
CA SER A 2 9.76 -26.76 21.90
C SER A 2 10.20 -26.25 20.51
N GLN A 3 11.08 -26.99 19.79
CA GLN A 3 11.57 -26.55 18.47
C GLN A 3 10.50 -26.54 17.36
N SER A 4 9.46 -27.39 17.40
CA SER A 4 8.47 -27.43 16.32
C SER A 4 7.50 -26.25 16.36
N LYS A 5 7.18 -25.73 17.56
CA LYS A 5 6.36 -24.51 17.73
C LYS A 5 7.07 -23.27 17.19
N SER A 6 8.34 -23.07 17.54
CA SER A 6 9.15 -21.94 17.05
C SER A 6 9.22 -21.87 15.52
N ARG A 7 9.34 -23.03 14.85
CA ARG A 7 9.40 -23.12 13.38
C ARG A 7 8.07 -22.78 12.69
N SER A 8 6.93 -23.09 13.32
CA SER A 8 5.60 -22.74 12.80
C SER A 8 5.29 -21.26 12.95
N TYR A 9 5.64 -20.64 14.09
CA TYR A 9 5.42 -19.20 14.29
C TYR A 9 6.25 -18.36 13.32
N GLY A 10 7.50 -18.75 13.05
CA GLY A 10 8.32 -18.11 12.03
C GLY A 10 7.64 -18.15 10.65
N ARG A 11 7.19 -19.33 10.19
CA ARG A 11 6.54 -19.48 8.88
C ARG A 11 5.26 -18.65 8.74
N ILE A 12 4.44 -18.57 9.79
CA ILE A 12 3.20 -17.76 9.77
C ILE A 12 3.53 -16.27 9.62
N LEU A 13 4.57 -15.78 10.31
CA LEU A 13 5.02 -14.39 10.19
C LEU A 13 5.57 -14.06 8.79
N TRP A 14 6.36 -14.97 8.21
CA TRP A 14 6.94 -14.79 6.87
C TRP A 14 5.94 -14.85 5.72
N VAL A 15 4.83 -15.57 5.86
CA VAL A 15 3.73 -15.57 4.89
C VAL A 15 2.74 -14.43 5.16
N GLY A 16 2.53 -14.08 6.43
CA GLY A 16 1.61 -13.03 6.82
C GLY A 16 2.01 -11.64 6.31
N ALA A 17 3.31 -11.32 6.35
CA ALA A 17 3.81 -10.03 5.87
C ALA A 17 3.50 -9.74 4.38
N PRO A 18 3.86 -10.59 3.41
CA PRO A 18 3.55 -10.34 2.00
C PRO A 18 2.04 -10.37 1.73
N VAL A 19 1.26 -11.21 2.41
CA VAL A 19 -0.21 -11.22 2.27
C VAL A 19 -0.82 -9.91 2.75
N LEU A 20 -0.37 -9.39 3.90
CA LEU A 20 -0.77 -8.07 4.39
C LEU A 20 -0.40 -6.97 3.37
N GLY A 21 0.81 -7.04 2.81
CA GLY A 21 1.24 -6.15 1.74
C GLY A 21 0.31 -6.20 0.54
N MET A 22 -0.02 -7.40 0.04
CA MET A 22 -0.94 -7.57 -1.09
C MET A 22 -2.33 -6.95 -0.84
N PHE A 23 -2.90 -7.14 0.35
CA PHE A 23 -4.17 -6.49 0.73
C PHE A 23 -4.04 -4.97 0.84
N ALA A 24 -2.93 -4.47 1.39
CA ALA A 24 -2.67 -3.03 1.44
C ALA A 24 -2.51 -2.43 0.03
N GLY A 25 -1.83 -3.13 -0.89
CA GLY A 25 -1.69 -2.72 -2.29
C GLY A 25 -3.04 -2.68 -3.00
N TYR A 26 -3.90 -3.68 -2.78
CA TYR A 26 -5.28 -3.65 -3.28
C TYR A 26 -6.08 -2.46 -2.72
N GLY A 27 -5.95 -2.17 -1.42
CA GLY A 27 -6.59 -1.01 -0.79
C GLY A 27 -6.09 0.32 -1.34
N ALA A 28 -4.78 0.45 -1.57
CA ALA A 28 -4.18 1.64 -2.17
C ALA A 28 -4.63 1.82 -3.64
N TRP A 29 -4.75 0.73 -4.40
CA TRP A 29 -5.35 0.77 -5.73
C TRP A 29 -6.82 1.21 -5.72
N LEU A 30 -7.63 0.69 -4.79
CA LEU A 30 -9.02 1.14 -4.63
C LEU A 30 -9.10 2.62 -4.28
N LEU A 31 -8.19 3.12 -3.45
CA LEU A 31 -8.11 4.54 -3.09
C LEU A 31 -7.86 5.41 -4.34
N VAL A 32 -6.90 5.04 -5.19
CA VAL A 32 -6.59 5.74 -6.45
C VAL A 32 -7.78 5.68 -7.42
N VAL A 33 -8.35 4.48 -7.64
CA VAL A 33 -9.52 4.31 -8.51
C VAL A 33 -10.69 5.17 -8.05
N ASN A 34 -10.96 5.20 -6.74
CA ASN A 34 -12.04 6.00 -6.18
C ASN A 34 -11.78 7.51 -6.32
N ALA A 35 -10.54 7.97 -6.16
CA ALA A 35 -10.19 9.37 -6.39
C ALA A 35 -10.42 9.77 -7.86
N ARG A 36 -9.88 8.98 -8.79
CA ARG A 36 -10.06 9.19 -10.24
C ARG A 36 -11.54 9.16 -10.63
N ALA A 37 -12.29 8.18 -10.15
CA ALA A 37 -13.73 8.06 -10.41
C ALA A 37 -14.56 9.20 -9.80
N TYR A 38 -14.17 9.69 -8.61
CA TYR A 38 -14.88 10.77 -7.93
C TYR A 38 -14.66 12.12 -8.62
N CYS A 39 -13.43 12.39 -9.08
CA CYS A 39 -13.13 13.62 -9.81
C CYS A 39 -13.42 13.55 -11.32
N ASP A 40 -13.68 12.36 -11.86
CA ASP A 40 -13.70 12.03 -13.29
C ASP A 40 -12.39 12.42 -14.00
N ALA A 41 -11.28 12.27 -13.28
CA ALA A 41 -9.94 12.57 -13.78
C ALA A 41 -9.24 11.29 -14.22
N ALA A 42 -8.82 11.21 -15.49
CA ALA A 42 -8.16 10.05 -16.10
C ALA A 42 -8.95 8.74 -15.94
N PHE A 43 -10.29 8.83 -16.04
CA PHE A 43 -11.21 7.71 -15.83
C PHE A 43 -11.97 7.30 -17.11
N GLU A 44 -11.32 7.37 -18.26
CA GLU A 44 -11.87 6.95 -19.56
C GLU A 44 -11.78 5.40 -19.72
N PRO A 45 -12.55 4.78 -20.63
CA PRO A 45 -12.60 3.32 -20.76
C PRO A 45 -11.23 2.65 -21.01
N GLY A 46 -10.35 3.31 -21.78
CA GLY A 46 -8.99 2.82 -22.04
C GLY A 46 -8.09 2.85 -20.79
N GLN A 47 -8.18 3.90 -19.98
CA GLN A 47 -7.43 4.02 -18.73
C GLN A 47 -7.96 3.06 -17.65
N LYS A 48 -9.27 2.79 -17.60
CA LYS A 48 -9.84 1.77 -16.69
C LYS A 48 -9.24 0.39 -16.92
N LEU A 49 -9.02 0.02 -18.18
CA LEU A 49 -8.37 -1.25 -18.50
C LEU A 49 -6.91 -1.26 -18.03
N GLY A 50 -6.16 -0.17 -18.23
CA GLY A 50 -4.80 -0.01 -17.72
C GLY A 50 -4.72 -0.12 -16.20
N LEU A 51 -5.65 0.52 -15.48
CA LEU A 51 -5.79 0.45 -14.03
C LEU A 51 -5.97 -0.98 -13.53
N VAL A 52 -6.81 -1.78 -14.19
CA VAL A 52 -7.11 -3.16 -13.74
C VAL A 52 -6.05 -4.16 -14.21
N VAL A 53 -5.54 -4.04 -15.43
CA VAL A 53 -4.64 -5.04 -16.03
C VAL A 53 -3.19 -4.80 -15.65
N VAL A 54 -2.78 -3.56 -15.43
CA VAL A 54 -1.37 -3.19 -15.16
C VAL A 54 -1.21 -2.68 -13.74
N GLU A 55 -1.94 -1.63 -13.34
CA GLU A 55 -1.71 -0.99 -12.04
C GLU A 55 -2.12 -1.88 -10.86
N LEU A 56 -3.23 -2.62 -10.97
CA LEU A 56 -3.67 -3.52 -9.91
C LEU A 56 -2.66 -4.65 -9.65
N PRO A 57 -2.20 -5.45 -10.65
CA PRO A 57 -1.15 -6.43 -10.39
C PRO A 57 0.15 -5.79 -9.89
N ALA A 58 0.56 -4.66 -10.45
CA ALA A 58 1.77 -3.96 -10.03
C ALA A 58 1.71 -3.49 -8.58
N SER A 59 0.59 -2.92 -8.13
CA SER A 59 0.38 -2.48 -6.75
C SER A 59 0.34 -3.67 -5.79
N VAL A 60 -0.45 -4.71 -6.08
CA VAL A 60 -0.55 -5.90 -5.22
C VAL A 60 0.81 -6.60 -5.07
N ILE A 61 1.53 -6.81 -6.17
CA ILE A 61 2.86 -7.43 -6.15
C ILE A 61 3.88 -6.51 -5.48
N GLY A 62 3.89 -5.22 -5.82
CA GLY A 62 4.82 -4.23 -5.29
C GLY A 62 4.73 -4.10 -3.77
N TYR A 63 3.51 -3.99 -3.23
CA TYR A 63 3.31 -3.92 -1.78
C TYR A 63 3.63 -5.25 -1.09
N GLY A 64 3.28 -6.39 -1.71
CA GLY A 64 3.66 -7.71 -1.18
C GLY A 64 5.18 -7.88 -1.06
N LEU A 65 5.93 -7.47 -2.09
CA LEU A 65 7.38 -7.49 -2.08
C LEU A 65 7.97 -6.49 -1.07
N CYS A 66 7.43 -5.27 -1.01
CA CYS A 66 7.85 -4.26 -0.04
C CYS A 66 7.70 -4.79 1.39
N ALA A 67 6.53 -5.32 1.75
CA ALA A 67 6.27 -5.89 3.06
C ALA A 67 7.24 -7.04 3.37
N LEU A 68 7.52 -7.92 2.41
CA LEU A 68 8.47 -9.02 2.59
C LEU A 68 9.89 -8.52 2.87
N VAL A 69 10.38 -7.56 2.08
CA VAL A 69 11.74 -7.00 2.22
C VAL A 69 11.88 -6.27 3.54
N VAL A 70 10.92 -5.40 3.88
CA VAL A 70 10.93 -4.62 5.13
C VAL A 70 10.83 -5.53 6.35
N HIS A 71 9.97 -6.55 6.30
CA HIS A 71 9.87 -7.55 7.35
C HIS A 71 11.19 -8.30 7.55
N GLY A 72 11.82 -8.74 6.46
CA GLY A 72 13.09 -9.45 6.50
C GLY A 72 14.23 -8.59 7.04
N ALA A 73 14.32 -7.33 6.62
CA ALA A 73 15.28 -6.37 7.16
C ALA A 73 15.08 -6.14 8.66
N GLY A 74 13.84 -5.91 9.10
CA GLY A 74 13.50 -5.76 10.52
C GLY A 74 13.84 -7.01 11.33
N TRP A 75 13.57 -8.20 10.79
CA TRP A 75 13.88 -9.47 11.43
C TRP A 75 15.39 -9.67 11.60
N ILE A 76 16.19 -9.40 10.55
CA ILE A 76 17.66 -9.49 10.61
C ILE A 76 18.19 -8.50 11.65
N ALA A 77 17.70 -7.26 11.65
CA ALA A 77 18.12 -6.23 12.60
C ALA A 77 17.80 -6.60 14.07
N THR A 78 16.72 -7.33 14.30
CA THR A 78 16.28 -7.71 15.65
C THR A 78 16.63 -9.15 16.04
N PHE A 79 17.38 -9.89 15.21
CA PHE A 79 17.65 -11.31 15.43
C PHE A 79 18.27 -11.65 16.80
N ARG A 80 19.03 -10.72 17.40
CA ARG A 80 19.61 -10.88 18.76
C ARG A 80 18.81 -10.22 19.88
N ALA A 81 17.76 -9.47 19.55
CA ALA A 81 16.90 -8.77 20.52
C ALA A 81 15.96 -9.75 21.27
N PRO A 82 15.29 -9.34 22.35
CA PRO A 82 14.22 -10.12 22.98
C PRO A 82 13.03 -10.38 22.03
N THR A 83 12.26 -11.44 22.30
CA THR A 83 11.15 -11.93 21.45
C THR A 83 10.11 -10.85 21.14
N LEU A 84 9.79 -9.97 22.09
CA LEU A 84 8.84 -8.87 21.88
C LEU A 84 9.33 -7.93 20.76
N LEU A 85 10.59 -7.51 20.81
CA LEU A 85 11.18 -6.63 19.81
C LEU A 85 11.31 -7.32 18.44
N ARG A 86 11.57 -8.64 18.43
CA ARG A 86 11.61 -9.43 17.18
C ARG A 86 10.28 -9.50 16.44
N VAL A 87 9.16 -9.27 17.12
CA VAL A 87 7.84 -9.29 16.51
C VAL A 87 7.33 -7.88 16.25
N CYS A 88 7.43 -6.99 17.24
CA CYS A 88 6.90 -5.63 17.16
C CYS A 88 7.67 -4.77 16.14
N VAL A 89 9.00 -4.83 16.12
CA VAL A 89 9.80 -3.95 15.24
C VAL A 89 9.55 -4.26 13.77
N PRO A 90 9.64 -5.52 13.28
CA PRO A 90 9.35 -5.80 11.88
C PRO A 90 7.91 -5.46 11.49
N LEU A 91 6.94 -5.69 12.39
CA LEU A 91 5.55 -5.36 12.13
C LEU A 91 5.34 -3.84 11.98
N LEU A 92 5.88 -3.05 12.92
CA LEU A 92 5.79 -1.59 12.87
C LEU A 92 6.47 -1.03 11.62
N LEU A 93 7.63 -1.57 11.24
CA LEU A 93 8.32 -1.19 10.01
C LEU A 93 7.47 -1.49 8.77
N VAL A 94 6.85 -2.67 8.69
CA VAL A 94 5.96 -3.04 7.58
C VAL A 94 4.78 -2.09 7.50
N VAL A 95 4.06 -1.87 8.60
CA VAL A 95 2.88 -0.97 8.60
C VAL A 95 3.27 0.44 8.18
N THR A 96 4.39 0.96 8.69
CA THR A 96 4.89 2.30 8.35
C THR A 96 5.28 2.37 6.87
N ALA A 97 6.00 1.38 6.36
CA ALA A 97 6.43 1.35 4.96
C ALA A 97 5.23 1.26 4.00
N LEU A 98 4.22 0.44 4.32
CA LEU A 98 3.00 0.33 3.50
C LEU A 98 2.17 1.62 3.54
N ALA A 99 2.10 2.31 4.68
CA ALA A 99 1.42 3.59 4.78
C ALA A 99 2.13 4.68 3.95
N LEU A 100 3.46 4.77 4.03
CA LEU A 100 4.25 5.70 3.22
C LEU A 100 4.15 5.37 1.72
N LEU A 101 4.12 4.08 1.37
CA LEU A 101 3.96 3.65 -0.01
C LEU A 101 2.55 3.97 -0.55
N ALA A 102 1.52 3.87 0.29
CA ALA A 102 0.15 4.27 -0.05
C ALA A 102 0.02 5.77 -0.28
N ASP A 103 0.62 6.57 0.59
CA ASP A 103 0.69 8.02 0.43
C ASP A 103 1.42 8.40 -0.86
N TRP A 104 2.61 7.84 -1.09
CA TRP A 104 3.39 8.05 -2.32
C TRP A 104 2.61 7.62 -3.58
N TYR A 105 1.97 6.45 -3.55
CA TYR A 105 1.21 5.95 -4.69
C TYR A 105 0.00 6.83 -4.99
N PHE A 106 -0.69 7.34 -3.97
CA PHE A 106 -1.77 8.30 -4.15
C PHE A 106 -1.25 9.63 -4.72
N MET A 107 -0.12 10.14 -4.24
CA MET A 107 0.48 11.37 -4.76
C MET A 107 0.89 11.25 -6.23
N VAL A 108 1.33 10.08 -6.68
CA VAL A 108 1.78 9.88 -8.08
C VAL A 108 0.62 9.56 -9.01
N GLU A 109 -0.34 8.75 -8.57
CA GLU A 109 -1.39 8.20 -9.44
C GLU A 109 -2.81 8.63 -9.05
N GLY A 110 -3.05 9.05 -7.81
CA GLY A 110 -4.39 9.35 -7.28
C GLY A 110 -5.05 10.53 -7.97
N THR A 111 -4.33 11.64 -8.11
CA THR A 111 -4.88 12.90 -8.64
C THR A 111 -3.92 13.50 -9.67
N PRO A 112 -3.98 13.08 -10.94
CA PRO A 112 -3.03 13.53 -11.96
C PRO A 112 -3.10 15.05 -12.16
N ASP A 113 -1.99 15.74 -11.86
CA ASP A 113 -1.87 17.19 -12.05
C ASP A 113 -2.20 17.60 -13.49
N GLY A 114 -3.03 18.63 -13.63
CA GLY A 114 -3.38 19.22 -14.93
C GLY A 114 -4.40 18.43 -15.77
N TYR A 115 -4.90 17.29 -15.29
CA TYR A 115 -6.03 16.62 -15.93
C TYR A 115 -7.34 17.35 -15.54
N PRO A 116 -8.18 17.81 -16.47
CA PRO A 116 -9.43 18.49 -16.11
C PRO A 116 -10.39 17.49 -15.48
N GLY A 117 -10.64 17.60 -14.16
CA GLY A 117 -11.76 16.91 -13.53
C GLY A 117 -13.05 17.62 -13.89
N ASP A 118 -13.96 16.94 -14.58
CA ASP A 118 -15.21 17.50 -15.11
C ASP A 118 -16.46 16.98 -14.38
N SER A 119 -16.28 16.21 -13.30
CA SER A 119 -17.36 15.70 -12.45
C SER A 119 -18.21 16.79 -11.78
N GLY A 120 -17.67 18.01 -11.59
CA GLY A 120 -18.29 19.07 -10.79
C GLY A 120 -18.35 18.78 -9.28
N LEU A 121 -17.81 17.65 -8.83
CA LEU A 121 -17.75 17.23 -7.42
C LEU A 121 -16.39 17.55 -6.79
N CYS A 122 -15.32 17.54 -7.58
CA CYS A 122 -13.98 17.88 -7.11
C CYS A 122 -13.70 19.38 -7.23
N PRO A 123 -12.96 19.95 -6.25
CA PRO A 123 -12.41 21.29 -6.39
C PRO A 123 -11.39 21.35 -7.54
N PRO A 124 -11.01 22.55 -8.02
CA PRO A 124 -10.05 22.72 -9.12
C PRO A 124 -8.67 22.07 -8.90
N SER A 125 -8.33 21.74 -7.65
CA SER A 125 -7.12 20.99 -7.32
C SER A 125 -7.19 19.50 -7.69
N ASN A 126 -8.34 18.98 -8.13
CA ASN A 126 -8.62 17.56 -8.38
C ASN A 126 -8.38 16.64 -7.18
N ILE A 127 -8.31 17.20 -5.96
CA ILE A 127 -8.15 16.43 -4.73
C ILE A 127 -9.54 16.22 -4.12
N PRO A 128 -9.98 14.96 -3.92
CA PRO A 128 -11.26 14.71 -3.27
C PRO A 128 -11.32 15.32 -1.87
N PRO A 129 -12.46 15.87 -1.43
CA PRO A 129 -12.58 16.56 -0.13
C PRO A 129 -12.44 15.62 1.08
N TRP A 130 -12.54 14.31 0.87
CA TRP A 130 -12.30 13.30 1.89
C TRP A 130 -10.82 12.95 2.06
N TRP A 131 -9.96 13.36 1.13
CA TRP A 131 -8.52 13.20 1.29
C TRP A 131 -8.02 14.15 2.38
N PRO A 132 -7.17 13.69 3.32
CA PRO A 132 -6.71 14.54 4.40
C PRO A 132 -5.82 15.67 3.86
N GLY A 133 -6.19 16.93 4.07
CA GLY A 133 -5.43 18.08 3.55
C GLY A 133 -4.03 18.30 4.14
N TRP A 134 -3.60 17.46 5.09
CA TRP A 134 -2.23 17.45 5.62
C TRP A 134 -1.33 16.40 4.95
N LEU A 135 -1.89 15.51 4.12
CA LEU A 135 -1.14 14.59 3.27
C LEU A 135 -0.95 15.18 1.88
N PRO A 136 0.16 14.88 1.20
CA PRO A 136 0.32 15.22 -0.21
C PRO A 136 -0.71 14.46 -1.06
N ALA A 137 -1.01 15.01 -2.23
CA ALA A 137 -1.88 14.43 -3.24
C ALA A 137 -1.29 14.74 -4.62
#